data_AF-A0A3M1GLM4-F1
#
_entry.id   AF-A0A3M1GLM4-F1
#
_cell.length_a   1.000
_cell.length_b   1.000
_cell.length_c   1.000
_cell.angle_alpha   90.00
_cell.angle_beta   90.00
_cell.angle_gamma   90.00
#
_symmetry.space_group_name_H-M   'P 1'
#
loop_
_entity.id
_entity.type
_entity.pdbx_description
1 polymer ?
#
loop_
_entity_poly.entity_id
_entity_poly.type
_entity_poly.pdbx_seq_one_letter_code
_entity_poly.pdbx_strand_id
1 'polypeptide(L)'
;MTATTEDSALPPIVIHGATSGRVRTLPGFHKKTHREPDAVNPATLAFLARLCADELADEGERLFQEIRAALGYRRRDISLAVDSPSALLTTRDFTFEITYTLAETDPATYLVSRNLSGLRRAAVVQHDAFNTIFAGLFTSLIFPLGRRLAVEDLIDCIEDLGPDAAMRVDYPSDCRDCTIRIRGIPASVVCDGATLELRFEQAGSPRDLLEAFDRARRAFAATGTGILTALAAPGGQPRP
;
A
#
# COMPACT_ATOMS: atom_id res chain seq x y z
N MET A 1 -12.40 -20.62 30.87
CA MET A 1 -11.35 -19.59 30.85
C MET A 1 -10.94 -19.40 29.41
N THR A 2 -11.13 -18.19 28.91
CA THR A 2 -11.09 -17.75 27.52
C THR A 2 -9.75 -18.08 26.85
N ALA A 3 -9.81 -18.74 25.70
CA ALA A 3 -8.69 -18.85 24.79
C ALA A 3 -8.23 -17.43 24.44
N THR A 4 -7.01 -17.09 24.83
CA THR A 4 -6.30 -15.90 24.38
C THR A 4 -6.10 -16.08 22.88
N THR A 5 -6.73 -15.23 22.06
CA THR A 5 -6.47 -15.18 20.62
C THR A 5 -5.05 -14.68 20.43
N GLU A 6 -4.10 -15.61 20.47
CA GLU A 6 -2.66 -15.41 20.32
C GLU A 6 -2.35 -14.84 18.93
N ASP A 7 -1.62 -13.72 18.91
CA ASP A 7 -0.55 -13.34 17.97
C ASP A 7 -0.60 -13.99 16.57
N SER A 8 -1.73 -13.90 15.86
CA SER A 8 -1.82 -14.39 14.48
C SER A 8 -0.97 -13.49 13.60
N ALA A 9 0.04 -14.07 12.96
CA ALA A 9 0.84 -13.39 11.94
C ALA A 9 -0.09 -12.90 10.82
N LEU A 10 0.01 -11.62 10.48
CA LEU A 10 -0.67 -11.08 9.30
C LEU A 10 0.01 -11.65 8.05
N PRO A 11 -0.73 -11.89 6.95
CA PRO A 11 -0.08 -12.19 5.68
C PRO A 11 0.88 -11.04 5.31
N PRO A 12 1.92 -11.30 4.50
CA PRO A 12 2.74 -10.22 3.99
C PRO A 12 1.82 -9.23 3.28
N ILE A 13 1.69 -8.04 3.87
CA ILE A 13 0.83 -6.96 3.42
C ILE A 13 1.66 -5.69 3.39
N VAL A 14 1.44 -4.90 2.35
CA VAL A 14 1.94 -3.54 2.26
C VAL A 14 0.73 -2.61 2.26
N ILE A 15 0.66 -1.73 3.24
CA ILE A 15 -0.27 -0.61 3.25
C ILE A 15 0.42 0.51 2.49
N HIS A 16 -0.16 0.90 1.36
CA HIS A 16 0.47 1.80 0.40
C HIS A 16 -0.34 3.09 0.26
N GLY A 17 0.39 4.19 0.06
CA GLY A 17 -0.17 5.48 -0.29
C GLY A 17 0.74 6.18 -1.28
N ALA A 18 0.12 6.86 -2.23
CA ALA A 18 0.84 7.62 -3.25
C ALA A 18 0.27 9.04 -3.33
N THR A 19 1.17 10.01 -3.39
CA THR A 19 0.86 11.40 -3.70
C THR A 19 1.77 11.88 -4.81
N SER A 20 1.38 12.93 -5.54
CA SER A 20 2.22 13.50 -6.59
C SER A 20 2.24 15.02 -6.53
N GLY A 21 3.25 15.60 -7.15
CA GLY A 21 3.41 17.04 -7.26
C GLY A 21 4.39 17.42 -8.35
N ARG A 22 4.48 18.71 -8.66
CA ARG A 22 5.40 19.21 -9.68
C ARG A 22 6.79 19.38 -9.10
N VAL A 23 7.83 18.97 -9.82
CA VAL A 23 9.23 19.12 -9.35
C VAL A 23 9.54 20.58 -9.00
N ARG A 24 8.97 21.55 -9.73
CA ARG A 24 9.14 22.98 -9.46
C ARG A 24 8.52 23.48 -8.14
N THR A 25 7.70 22.68 -7.47
CA THR A 25 7.07 23.04 -6.18
C THR A 25 7.84 22.50 -4.99
N LEU A 26 8.86 21.65 -5.20
CA LEU A 26 9.72 21.18 -4.11
C LEU A 26 10.50 22.37 -3.50
N PRO A 27 10.67 22.41 -2.17
CA PRO A 27 11.35 23.53 -1.50
C PRO A 27 12.76 23.81 -2.03
N GLY A 28 13.51 22.77 -2.39
CA GLY A 28 14.86 22.90 -2.97
C GLY A 28 14.91 23.44 -4.40
N PHE A 29 13.76 23.66 -5.07
CA PHE A 29 13.74 24.06 -6.48
C PHE A 29 13.93 25.57 -6.67
N HIS A 30 15.05 25.95 -7.28
CA HIS A 30 15.36 27.35 -7.59
C HIS A 30 14.94 27.73 -9.02
N LYS A 31 13.82 28.45 -9.15
CA LYS A 31 13.20 28.85 -10.44
C LYS A 31 14.14 29.57 -11.43
N LYS A 32 15.21 30.21 -10.98
CA LYS A 32 16.16 30.94 -11.84
C LYS A 32 17.25 30.05 -12.45
N THR A 33 17.61 28.96 -11.78
CA THR A 33 18.79 28.14 -12.12
C THR A 33 18.42 26.71 -12.47
N HIS A 34 17.31 26.21 -11.94
CA HIS A 34 16.84 24.85 -12.18
C HIS A 34 15.83 24.80 -13.32
N ARG A 35 15.79 23.67 -14.00
CA ARG A 35 14.75 23.31 -14.97
C ARG A 35 14.05 22.06 -14.48
N GLU A 36 12.77 21.92 -14.83
CA GLU A 36 12.06 20.67 -14.58
C GLU A 36 12.68 19.56 -15.45
N PRO A 37 12.76 18.32 -14.94
CA PRO A 37 13.21 17.18 -15.73
C PRO A 37 12.29 16.93 -16.92
N ASP A 38 12.87 16.49 -18.03
CA ASP A 38 12.20 16.08 -19.27
C ASP A 38 12.35 14.58 -19.56
N ALA A 39 13.17 13.87 -18.77
CA ALA A 39 13.37 12.43 -18.84
C ALA A 39 13.67 11.84 -17.44
N VAL A 40 13.36 10.56 -17.25
CA VAL A 40 13.81 9.80 -16.07
C VAL A 40 15.13 9.13 -16.39
N ASN A 41 16.21 9.59 -15.75
CA ASN A 41 17.56 9.06 -15.90
C ASN A 41 18.36 9.30 -14.61
N PRO A 42 19.56 8.70 -14.45
CA PRO A 42 20.34 8.84 -13.21
C PRO A 42 20.63 10.30 -12.81
N ALA A 43 20.80 11.20 -13.77
CA ALA A 43 21.08 12.62 -13.47
C ALA A 43 19.83 13.34 -12.95
N THR A 44 18.65 13.10 -13.54
CA THR A 44 17.40 13.72 -13.10
C THR A 44 16.91 13.12 -11.78
N LEU A 45 17.18 11.84 -11.53
CA LEU A 45 16.95 11.19 -10.23
C LEU A 45 17.87 11.75 -9.13
N ALA A 46 19.17 11.92 -9.41
CA ALA A 46 20.09 12.55 -8.47
C ALA A 46 19.75 14.04 -8.23
N PHE A 47 19.18 14.71 -9.22
CA PHE A 47 18.63 16.05 -9.04
C PHE A 47 17.41 16.03 -8.10
N LEU A 48 16.43 15.15 -8.32
CA LEU A 48 15.28 14.99 -7.43
C LEU A 48 15.71 14.69 -5.99
N ALA A 49 16.64 13.76 -5.79
CA ALA A 49 17.16 13.41 -4.47
C ALA A 49 17.72 14.64 -3.73
N ARG A 50 18.42 15.54 -4.43
CA ARG A 50 18.89 16.79 -3.81
C ARG A 50 17.75 17.75 -3.47
N LEU A 51 16.69 17.80 -4.27
CA LEU A 51 15.56 18.71 -4.04
C LEU A 51 14.71 18.33 -2.83
N CYS A 52 14.53 17.03 -2.58
CA CYS A 52 13.69 16.52 -1.49
C CYS A 52 14.47 16.21 -0.20
N ALA A 53 15.81 16.30 -0.20
CA ALA A 53 16.64 15.85 0.92
C ALA A 53 16.24 16.45 2.28
N ASP A 54 16.08 17.78 2.35
CA ASP A 54 15.76 18.48 3.60
C ASP A 54 14.33 18.18 4.05
N GLU A 55 13.35 18.26 3.15
CA GLU A 55 11.94 17.96 3.45
C GLU A 55 11.76 16.52 3.93
N LEU A 56 12.43 15.57 3.28
CA LEU A 56 12.39 14.15 3.61
C LEU A 56 13.07 13.87 4.97
N ALA A 57 14.18 14.54 5.27
CA ALA A 57 14.84 14.43 6.57
C ALA A 57 13.95 14.98 7.70
N ASP A 58 13.32 16.14 7.49
CA ASP A 58 12.41 16.76 8.44
C ASP A 58 11.14 15.91 8.66
N GLU A 59 10.53 15.40 7.57
CA GLU A 59 9.36 14.50 7.67
C GLU A 59 9.73 13.20 8.38
N GLY A 60 10.87 12.60 8.03
CA GLY A 60 11.39 11.38 8.65
C GLY A 60 11.64 11.55 10.15
N GLU A 61 12.31 12.63 10.56
CA GLU A 61 12.59 12.91 11.98
C GLU A 61 11.30 13.19 12.77
N ARG A 62 10.38 13.97 12.19
CA ARG A 62 9.06 14.23 12.80
C ARG A 62 8.32 12.92 13.07
N LEU A 63 8.22 12.05 12.07
CA LEU A 63 7.56 10.75 12.20
C LEU A 63 8.28 9.84 13.20
N PHE A 64 9.61 9.83 13.19
CA PHE A 64 10.41 9.07 14.16
C PHE A 64 10.06 9.47 15.60
N GLN A 65 10.06 10.78 15.91
CA GLN A 65 9.76 11.26 17.26
C GLN A 65 8.30 10.98 17.65
N GLU A 66 7.37 11.21 16.73
CA GLU A 66 5.94 10.97 16.94
C GLU A 66 5.65 9.50 17.22
N ILE A 67 6.12 8.59 16.37
CA ILE A 67 5.95 7.13 16.52
C ILE A 67 6.62 6.65 17.80
N ARG A 68 7.85 7.09 18.08
CA ARG A 68 8.59 6.69 19.28
C ARG A 68 7.84 7.07 20.55
N ALA A 69 7.33 8.30 20.63
CA ALA A 69 6.60 8.79 21.78
C ALA A 69 5.24 8.11 21.93
N ALA A 70 4.45 8.06 20.85
CA ALA A 70 3.08 7.56 20.86
C ALA A 70 2.97 6.06 21.14
N LEU A 71 3.94 5.26 20.68
CA LEU A 71 3.96 3.80 20.86
C LEU A 71 4.90 3.35 21.99
N GLY A 72 5.52 4.29 22.70
CA GLY A 72 6.40 4.00 23.83
C GLY A 72 7.67 3.23 23.45
N TYR A 73 8.14 3.36 22.20
CA TYR A 73 9.38 2.71 21.77
C TYR A 73 10.60 3.31 22.44
N ARG A 74 11.57 2.46 22.79
CA ARG A 74 12.89 2.91 23.24
C ARG A 74 13.79 3.10 22.02
N ARG A 75 14.92 3.78 22.21
CA ARG A 75 15.96 4.01 21.18
C ARG A 75 16.46 2.73 20.49
N ARG A 76 16.30 1.55 21.11
CA ARG A 76 16.68 0.25 20.52
C ARG A 76 15.57 -0.41 19.70
N ASP A 77 14.33 0.06 19.84
CA ASP A 77 13.14 -0.55 19.24
C ASP A 77 12.72 0.18 17.94
N ILE A 78 13.37 1.30 17.62
CA ILE A 78 13.12 2.13 16.44
C ILE A 78 14.41 2.77 15.93
N SER A 79 14.56 2.85 14.61
CA SER A 79 15.64 3.56 13.91
C SER A 79 15.09 4.28 12.68
N LEU A 80 15.73 5.39 12.32
CA LEU A 80 15.52 6.12 11.08
C LEU A 80 16.81 6.12 10.27
N ALA A 81 16.72 5.72 9.00
CA ALA A 81 17.77 5.90 8.00
C ALA A 81 17.22 6.81 6.90
N VAL A 82 17.96 7.88 6.57
CA VAL A 82 17.57 8.82 5.51
C VAL A 82 18.65 8.82 4.45
N ASP A 83 18.32 8.21 3.31
CA ASP A 83 19.18 8.08 2.14
C ASP A 83 18.39 8.61 0.94
N SER A 84 18.34 9.93 0.80
CA SER A 84 17.53 10.62 -0.21
C SER A 84 17.72 10.01 -1.60
N PRO A 85 16.63 9.67 -2.33
CA PRO A 85 15.25 10.14 -2.17
C PRO A 85 14.36 9.29 -1.26
N SER A 86 14.94 8.45 -0.40
CA SER A 86 14.19 7.55 0.49
C SER A 86 14.50 7.74 1.98
N ALA A 87 13.48 7.56 2.82
CA ALA A 87 13.62 7.48 4.26
C ALA A 87 12.97 6.19 4.77
N LEU A 88 13.71 5.44 5.58
CA LEU A 88 13.32 4.15 6.12
C LEU A 88 13.28 4.21 7.65
N LEU A 89 12.06 4.11 8.18
CA LEU A 89 11.81 3.96 9.61
C LEU A 89 11.57 2.48 9.90
N THR A 90 12.46 1.88 10.68
CA THR A 90 12.35 0.47 11.09
C THR A 90 12.02 0.41 12.57
N THR A 91 10.97 -0.32 12.92
CA THR A 91 10.62 -0.64 14.32
C THR A 91 10.69 -2.15 14.54
N ARG A 92 10.56 -2.58 15.80
CA ARG A 92 10.42 -4.00 16.12
C ARG A 92 9.14 -4.63 15.53
N ASP A 93 8.09 -3.84 15.29
CA ASP A 93 6.75 -4.32 14.97
C ASP A 93 6.31 -4.07 13.51
N PHE A 94 6.94 -3.11 12.83
CA PHE A 94 6.68 -2.73 11.44
C PHE A 94 7.83 -1.90 10.83
N THR A 95 7.80 -1.75 9.51
CA THR A 95 8.68 -0.86 8.74
C THR A 95 7.84 0.14 7.96
N PHE A 96 8.24 1.41 7.96
CA PHE A 96 7.63 2.47 7.17
C PHE A 96 8.68 3.13 6.28
N GLU A 97 8.38 3.23 4.98
CA GLU A 97 9.27 3.80 3.97
C GLU A 97 8.56 4.94 3.24
N ILE A 98 9.27 6.04 3.04
CA ILE A 98 8.89 7.14 2.15
C ILE A 98 9.90 7.17 1.01
N THR A 99 9.44 7.22 -0.23
CA THR A 99 10.32 7.26 -1.41
C THR A 99 9.80 8.28 -2.43
N TYR A 100 10.67 9.19 -2.86
CA TYR A 100 10.41 10.10 -3.97
C TYR A 100 10.94 9.50 -5.29
N THR A 101 10.12 9.53 -6.33
CA THR A 101 10.52 9.16 -7.70
C THR A 101 10.01 10.19 -8.71
N LEU A 102 10.47 10.08 -9.96
CA LEU A 102 9.89 10.84 -11.07
C LEU A 102 8.86 9.97 -11.79
N ALA A 103 7.76 10.57 -12.24
CA ALA A 103 6.80 9.88 -13.08
C ALA A 103 7.41 9.63 -14.47
N GLU A 104 7.41 8.39 -14.94
CA GLU A 104 8.02 8.03 -16.23
C GLU A 104 7.34 8.72 -17.42
N THR A 105 6.02 8.90 -17.33
CA THR A 105 5.19 9.51 -18.39
C THR A 105 5.20 11.03 -18.35
N ASP A 106 5.52 11.65 -17.21
CA ASP A 106 5.68 13.09 -17.04
C ASP A 106 6.84 13.39 -16.07
N PRO A 107 8.10 13.44 -16.55
CA PRO A 107 9.26 13.64 -15.70
C PRO A 107 9.30 14.99 -14.95
N ALA A 108 8.43 15.94 -15.30
CA ALA A 108 8.25 17.17 -14.53
C ALA A 108 7.43 16.97 -13.24
N THR A 109 6.87 15.78 -13.05
CA THR A 109 6.08 15.37 -11.90
C THR A 109 6.87 14.39 -11.05
N TYR A 110 6.94 14.64 -9.74
CA TYR A 110 7.42 13.67 -8.76
C TYR A 110 6.27 12.88 -8.16
N LEU A 111 6.56 11.67 -7.73
CA LEU A 111 5.68 10.79 -6.97
C LEU A 111 6.30 10.57 -5.59
N VAL A 112 5.47 10.51 -4.55
CA VAL A 112 5.86 10.12 -3.19
C VAL A 112 5.10 8.86 -2.85
N SER A 113 5.83 7.76 -2.70
CA SER A 113 5.32 6.48 -2.22
C SER A 113 5.52 6.38 -0.72
N ARG A 114 4.49 5.98 0.01
CA ARG A 114 4.50 5.69 1.44
C ARG A 114 4.10 4.24 1.64
N ASN A 115 5.00 3.43 2.17
CA ASN A 115 4.83 2.00 2.33
C ASN A 115 4.96 1.62 3.80
N LEU A 116 3.90 1.10 4.39
CA LEU A 116 3.92 0.46 5.70
C LEU A 116 3.83 -1.05 5.52
N SER A 117 4.83 -1.77 6.01
CA SER A 117 4.97 -3.21 5.81
C SER A 117 5.52 -3.90 7.05
N GLY A 118 5.62 -5.24 6.99
CA GLY A 118 6.22 -6.03 8.06
C GLY A 118 5.44 -5.97 9.37
N LEU A 119 4.12 -5.73 9.31
CA LEU A 119 3.22 -5.74 10.47
C LEU A 119 3.25 -7.13 11.12
N ARG A 120 4.07 -7.28 12.17
CA ARG A 120 4.28 -8.59 12.82
C ARG A 120 3.14 -8.98 13.73
N ARG A 121 2.41 -7.99 14.25
CA ARG A 121 1.37 -8.17 15.26
C ARG A 121 0.12 -7.38 14.93
N ALA A 122 -1.02 -8.06 14.93
CA ALA A 122 -2.32 -7.41 14.80
C ALA A 122 -2.56 -6.33 15.88
N ALA A 123 -1.98 -6.50 17.08
CA ALA A 123 -2.13 -5.55 18.19
C ALA A 123 -1.69 -4.12 17.85
N VAL A 124 -0.70 -3.94 16.96
CA VAL A 124 -0.18 -2.62 16.59
C VAL A 124 -1.23 -1.82 15.82
N VAL A 125 -1.93 -2.47 14.88
CA VAL A 125 -3.02 -1.88 14.10
C VAL A 125 -4.21 -1.56 15.00
N GLN A 126 -4.36 -2.22 16.15
CA GLN A 126 -5.41 -1.91 17.11
C GLN A 126 -5.08 -0.72 18.01
N HIS A 127 -3.85 -0.19 17.99
CA HIS A 127 -3.49 0.95 18.80
C HIS A 127 -4.05 2.26 18.21
N ASP A 128 -4.77 3.06 19.00
CA ASP A 128 -5.39 4.29 18.49
C ASP A 128 -4.33 5.30 18.02
N ALA A 129 -3.26 5.49 18.78
CA ALA A 129 -2.20 6.42 18.38
C ALA A 129 -1.49 6.00 17.07
N PHE A 130 -1.41 4.70 16.78
CA PHE A 130 -0.88 4.22 15.51
C PHE A 130 -1.79 4.65 14.35
N ASN A 131 -3.10 4.46 14.50
CA ASN A 131 -4.08 4.88 13.50
C ASN A 131 -4.14 6.39 13.33
N THR A 132 -3.94 7.16 14.40
CA THR A 132 -3.87 8.63 14.32
C THR A 132 -2.66 9.10 13.51
N ILE A 133 -1.47 8.54 13.77
CA ILE A 133 -0.23 8.94 13.06
C ILE A 133 -0.33 8.68 11.56
N PHE A 134 -0.92 7.53 11.19
CA PHE A 134 -1.00 7.08 9.81
C PHE A 134 -2.32 7.43 9.11
N ALA A 135 -3.22 8.16 9.77
CA ALA A 135 -4.52 8.51 9.23
C ALA A 135 -4.37 9.29 7.91
N GLY A 136 -5.05 8.82 6.86
CA GLY A 136 -5.10 9.53 5.58
C GLY A 136 -3.83 9.43 4.74
N LEU A 137 -2.82 8.66 5.17
CA LEU A 137 -1.58 8.48 4.40
C LEU A 137 -1.69 7.40 3.33
N PHE A 138 -2.70 6.53 3.40
CA PHE A 138 -2.76 5.31 2.61
C PHE A 138 -4.07 5.19 1.83
N THR A 139 -3.96 4.73 0.59
CA THR A 139 -5.07 4.57 -0.36
C THR A 139 -5.13 3.17 -0.95
N SER A 140 -4.19 2.27 -0.64
CA SER A 140 -4.30 0.88 -1.03
C SER A 140 -3.66 -0.12 -0.06
N LEU A 141 -4.10 -1.38 -0.17
CA LEU A 141 -3.49 -2.53 0.47
C LEU A 141 -3.01 -3.50 -0.62
N ILE A 142 -1.72 -3.81 -0.63
CA ILE A 142 -1.09 -4.68 -1.62
C ILE A 142 -0.72 -6.01 -0.97
N PHE A 143 -1.16 -7.09 -1.59
CA PHE A 143 -0.88 -8.47 -1.19
C PHE A 143 -0.13 -9.18 -2.32
N PRO A 144 1.15 -9.55 -2.13
CA PRO A 144 1.82 -10.43 -3.07
C PRO A 144 1.16 -11.82 -3.04
N LEU A 145 0.86 -12.36 -4.21
CA LEU A 145 0.36 -13.73 -4.34
C LEU A 145 1.55 -14.69 -4.27
N GLY A 146 1.43 -15.75 -3.46
CA GLY A 146 2.48 -16.75 -3.32
C GLY A 146 2.74 -17.57 -4.60
N ARG A 147 1.81 -17.50 -5.56
CA ARG A 147 1.95 -18.06 -6.91
C ARG A 147 1.21 -17.17 -7.89
N ARG A 148 1.62 -17.20 -9.15
CA ARG A 148 0.93 -16.46 -10.20
C ARG A 148 -0.48 -17.03 -10.40
N LEU A 149 -1.47 -16.15 -10.38
CA LEU A 149 -2.85 -16.45 -10.73
C LEU A 149 -3.07 -16.18 -12.23
N ALA A 150 -3.79 -17.07 -12.91
CA ALA A 150 -4.30 -16.77 -14.24
C ALA A 150 -5.45 -15.76 -14.10
N VAL A 151 -5.28 -14.57 -14.66
CA VAL A 151 -6.24 -13.47 -14.52
C VAL A 151 -7.54 -13.84 -15.26
N GLU A 152 -7.42 -14.54 -16.37
CA GLU A 152 -8.50 -15.10 -17.17
C GLU A 152 -9.40 -16.02 -16.32
N ASP A 153 -8.82 -16.99 -15.60
CA ASP A 153 -9.59 -17.89 -14.75
C ASP A 153 -10.36 -17.13 -13.64
N LEU A 154 -9.80 -16.03 -13.14
CA LEU A 154 -10.47 -15.17 -12.15
C LEU A 154 -11.62 -14.38 -12.78
N ILE A 155 -11.43 -13.87 -14.00
CA ILE A 155 -12.47 -13.18 -14.77
C ILE A 155 -13.64 -14.15 -15.01
N ASP A 156 -13.36 -15.31 -15.62
CA ASP A 156 -14.36 -16.33 -15.95
C ASP A 156 -15.13 -16.75 -14.68
N CYS A 157 -14.40 -16.99 -13.58
CA CYS A 157 -14.98 -17.32 -12.28
C CYS A 157 -15.97 -16.26 -11.76
N ILE A 158 -15.75 -14.97 -12.04
CA ILE A 158 -16.64 -13.89 -11.60
C ILE A 158 -17.82 -13.75 -12.55
N GLU A 159 -17.60 -13.88 -13.85
CA GLU A 159 -18.67 -13.84 -14.87
C GLU A 159 -19.66 -15.00 -14.70
N ASP A 160 -19.16 -16.19 -14.33
CA ASP A 160 -19.97 -17.37 -14.03
C ASP A 160 -20.92 -17.18 -12.83
N LEU A 161 -20.70 -16.18 -11.97
CA LEU A 161 -21.64 -15.83 -10.89
C LEU A 161 -22.94 -15.20 -11.43
N GLY A 162 -22.94 -14.75 -12.68
CA GLY A 162 -24.08 -14.13 -13.35
C GLY A 162 -24.21 -12.63 -13.08
N PRO A 163 -25.08 -11.93 -13.86
CA PRO A 163 -25.15 -10.47 -13.91
C PRO A 163 -25.71 -9.80 -12.64
N ASP A 164 -26.49 -10.55 -11.85
CA ASP A 164 -27.11 -10.08 -10.62
C ASP A 164 -26.21 -10.25 -9.38
N ALA A 165 -25.04 -10.90 -9.55
CA ALA A 165 -24.07 -11.10 -8.51
C ALA A 165 -23.68 -9.77 -7.84
N ALA A 166 -23.26 -9.86 -6.57
CA ALA A 166 -22.74 -8.71 -5.84
C ALA A 166 -21.39 -8.21 -6.38
N MET A 167 -20.78 -8.94 -7.31
CA MET A 167 -19.42 -8.75 -7.80
C MET A 167 -19.44 -8.51 -9.30
N ARG A 168 -18.66 -7.54 -9.76
CA ARG A 168 -18.44 -7.24 -11.18
C ARG A 168 -16.96 -7.14 -11.45
N VAL A 169 -16.54 -7.53 -12.64
CA VAL A 169 -15.15 -7.46 -13.10
C VAL A 169 -15.07 -6.60 -14.37
N ASP A 170 -14.06 -5.75 -14.45
CA ASP A 170 -13.67 -5.03 -15.66
C ASP A 170 -12.21 -5.37 -15.99
N TYR A 171 -11.90 -5.49 -17.27
CA TYR A 171 -10.58 -5.91 -17.73
C TYR A 171 -10.31 -5.38 -19.17
N PRO A 172 -9.04 -5.13 -19.54
CA PRO A 172 -8.64 -4.87 -20.92
C PRO A 172 -8.73 -6.15 -21.77
N SER A 173 -8.78 -6.00 -23.10
CA SER A 173 -8.93 -7.13 -24.03
C SER A 173 -7.79 -8.17 -23.99
N ASP A 174 -6.64 -7.80 -23.43
CA ASP A 174 -5.48 -8.69 -23.26
C ASP A 174 -5.46 -9.40 -21.90
N CYS A 175 -6.48 -9.18 -21.04
CA CYS A 175 -6.66 -9.79 -19.73
C CYS A 175 -5.43 -9.69 -18.81
N ARG A 176 -4.55 -8.70 -19.03
CA ARG A 176 -3.30 -8.58 -18.26
C ARG A 176 -3.53 -8.26 -16.78
N ASP A 177 -4.66 -7.62 -16.50
CA ASP A 177 -5.12 -7.24 -15.17
C ASP A 177 -6.66 -7.24 -15.15
N CYS A 178 -7.26 -7.33 -13.97
CA CYS A 178 -8.69 -7.15 -13.80
C CYS A 178 -8.99 -6.29 -12.58
N THR A 179 -10.10 -5.55 -12.64
CA THR A 179 -10.63 -4.74 -11.54
C THR A 179 -11.98 -5.26 -11.11
N ILE A 180 -12.07 -5.73 -9.88
CA ILE A 180 -13.27 -6.29 -9.28
C ILE A 180 -13.91 -5.24 -8.37
N ARG A 181 -15.20 -4.99 -8.54
CA ARG A 181 -16.01 -4.17 -7.63
C ARG A 181 -17.04 -5.03 -6.92
N ILE A 182 -17.12 -4.86 -5.60
CA ILE A 182 -18.02 -5.61 -4.73
C ILE A 182 -19.06 -4.66 -4.15
N ARG A 183 -20.34 -4.97 -4.33
CA ARG A 183 -21.46 -4.16 -3.84
C ARG A 183 -21.38 -3.97 -2.33
N GLY A 184 -21.43 -2.72 -1.87
CA GLY A 184 -21.36 -2.36 -0.45
C GLY A 184 -19.95 -2.26 0.13
N ILE A 185 -18.91 -2.42 -0.69
CA ILE A 185 -17.52 -2.20 -0.28
C ILE A 185 -16.99 -0.97 -1.04
N PRO A 186 -16.55 0.10 -0.35
CA PRO A 186 -16.03 1.32 -0.97
C PRO A 186 -14.56 1.16 -1.41
N ALA A 187 -14.28 0.07 -2.13
CA ALA A 187 -12.96 -0.26 -2.65
C ALA A 187 -13.09 -1.08 -3.92
N SER A 188 -12.11 -0.95 -4.82
CA SER A 188 -11.91 -1.87 -5.94
C SER A 188 -10.75 -2.81 -5.65
N VAL A 189 -10.84 -4.04 -6.15
CA VAL A 189 -9.76 -5.03 -6.05
C VAL A 189 -9.13 -5.18 -7.42
N VAL A 190 -7.86 -4.86 -7.54
CA VAL A 190 -7.08 -5.02 -8.77
C VAL A 190 -6.21 -6.26 -8.66
N CYS A 191 -6.20 -7.10 -9.67
CA CYS A 191 -5.37 -8.29 -9.75
C CYS A 191 -4.62 -8.30 -11.08
N ASP A 192 -3.29 -8.36 -11.02
CA ASP A 192 -2.39 -8.46 -12.19
C ASP A 192 -1.78 -9.88 -12.33
N GLY A 193 -2.32 -10.83 -11.57
CA GLY A 193 -1.85 -12.21 -11.49
C GLY A 193 -0.66 -12.41 -10.55
N ALA A 194 0.08 -11.38 -10.15
CA ALA A 194 1.18 -11.47 -9.18
C ALA A 194 0.82 -10.83 -7.83
N THR A 195 -0.02 -9.81 -7.86
CA THR A 195 -0.47 -9.05 -6.70
C THR A 195 -1.98 -8.90 -6.70
N LEU A 196 -2.52 -8.77 -5.51
CA LEU A 196 -3.89 -8.33 -5.29
C LEU A 196 -3.84 -7.01 -4.53
N GLU A 197 -4.36 -5.95 -5.14
CA GLU A 197 -4.38 -4.60 -4.59
C GLU A 197 -5.82 -4.18 -4.29
N LEU A 198 -6.12 -3.89 -3.04
CA LEU A 198 -7.36 -3.18 -2.69
C LEU A 198 -7.10 -1.68 -2.77
N ARG A 199 -7.78 -1.00 -3.70
CA ARG A 199 -7.72 0.46 -3.87
C ARG A 199 -8.95 1.12 -3.27
N PHE A 200 -8.73 2.11 -2.42
CA PHE A 200 -9.77 2.85 -1.72
C PHE A 200 -9.97 4.22 -2.37
N GLU A 201 -11.22 4.67 -2.47
CA GLU A 201 -11.54 5.99 -3.03
C GLU A 201 -11.06 7.15 -2.15
N GLN A 202 -10.98 6.89 -0.84
CA GLN A 202 -10.52 7.87 0.16
C GLN A 202 -9.45 7.23 1.03
N ALA A 203 -8.47 8.05 1.41
CA ALA A 203 -7.45 7.61 2.33
C ALA A 203 -8.04 7.39 3.73
N GLY A 204 -7.64 6.30 4.38
CA GLY A 204 -8.16 5.88 5.69
C GLY A 204 -7.06 5.66 6.72
N SER A 205 -7.43 5.27 7.94
CA SER A 205 -6.46 4.74 8.90
C SER A 205 -6.12 3.28 8.56
N PRO A 206 -4.94 2.76 8.95
CA PRO A 206 -4.59 1.35 8.76
C PRO A 206 -5.68 0.36 9.23
N ARG A 207 -6.35 0.65 10.36
CA ARG A 207 -7.47 -0.15 10.86
C ARG A 207 -8.63 -0.18 9.87
N ASP A 208 -9.06 0.99 9.37
CA ASP A 208 -10.20 1.07 8.42
C ASP A 208 -9.93 0.28 7.14
N LEU A 209 -8.70 0.40 6.61
CA LEU A 209 -8.30 -0.32 5.40
C LEU A 209 -8.33 -1.83 5.62
N LEU A 210 -7.80 -2.31 6.75
CA LEU A 210 -7.77 -3.73 7.10
C LEU A 210 -9.17 -4.29 7.40
N GLU A 211 -10.07 -3.51 8.00
CA GLU A 211 -11.47 -3.89 8.17
C GLU A 211 -12.20 -4.03 6.84
N ALA A 212 -11.99 -3.09 5.91
CA ALA A 212 -12.56 -3.16 4.58
C ALA A 212 -12.00 -4.35 3.78
N PHE A 213 -10.72 -4.67 3.96
CA PHE A 213 -10.15 -5.91 3.42
C PHE A 213 -10.83 -7.16 3.96
N ASP A 214 -11.05 -7.26 5.28
CA ASP A 214 -11.73 -8.44 5.83
C ASP A 214 -13.17 -8.59 5.28
N ARG A 215 -13.86 -7.47 5.01
CA ARG A 215 -15.17 -7.51 4.33
C ARG A 215 -15.06 -8.04 2.89
N ALA A 216 -14.08 -7.58 2.12
CA ALA A 216 -13.86 -8.06 0.74
C ALA A 216 -13.50 -9.55 0.73
N ARG A 217 -12.63 -9.97 1.64
CA ARG A 217 -12.23 -11.36 1.87
C ARG A 217 -13.42 -12.27 2.18
N ARG A 218 -14.33 -11.83 3.06
CA ARG A 218 -15.57 -12.56 3.37
C ARG A 218 -16.51 -12.64 2.17
N ALA A 219 -16.60 -11.58 1.38
CA ALA A 219 -17.40 -11.60 0.14
C ALA A 219 -16.85 -12.61 -0.86
N PHE A 220 -15.53 -12.66 -1.06
CA PHE A 220 -14.87 -13.68 -1.89
C PHE A 220 -15.10 -15.10 -1.37
N ALA A 221 -14.98 -15.33 -0.06
CA ALA A 221 -15.22 -16.65 0.51
C ALA A 221 -16.69 -17.10 0.39
N ALA A 222 -17.63 -16.16 0.44
CA ALA A 222 -19.07 -16.46 0.37
C ALA A 222 -19.53 -16.94 -1.00
N THR A 223 -18.75 -16.72 -2.07
CA THR A 223 -19.09 -17.25 -3.40
C THR A 223 -18.93 -18.76 -3.49
N GLY A 224 -18.08 -19.34 -2.63
CA GLY A 224 -17.79 -20.79 -2.63
C GLY A 224 -16.93 -21.25 -3.81
N THR A 225 -16.50 -20.36 -4.71
CA THR A 225 -15.66 -20.72 -5.85
C THR A 225 -14.20 -20.87 -5.42
N GLY A 226 -13.52 -21.91 -5.91
CA GLY A 226 -12.17 -22.28 -5.45
C GLY A 226 -11.14 -21.15 -5.55
N ILE A 227 -11.15 -20.40 -6.66
CA ILE A 227 -10.23 -19.28 -6.89
C ILE A 227 -10.53 -18.11 -5.94
N LEU A 228 -11.79 -17.71 -5.79
CA LEU A 228 -12.17 -16.60 -4.89
C LEU A 228 -11.95 -16.97 -3.42
N THR A 229 -12.25 -18.21 -3.05
CA THR A 229 -11.97 -18.73 -1.70
C THR A 229 -10.46 -18.72 -1.40
N ALA A 230 -9.63 -18.96 -2.41
CA ALA A 230 -8.18 -18.90 -2.27
C ALA A 230 -7.65 -17.49 -2.07
N LEU A 231 -8.21 -16.51 -2.79
CA LEU A 231 -7.92 -15.10 -2.59
C LEU A 231 -8.40 -14.62 -1.21
N ALA A 232 -9.38 -15.32 -0.62
CA ALA A 232 -9.83 -15.07 0.73
C ALA A 232 -8.91 -15.63 1.85
N ALA A 233 -7.88 -16.41 1.50
CA ALA A 233 -6.93 -16.97 2.47
C ALA A 233 -5.72 -16.04 2.68
N PRO A 234 -5.25 -15.81 3.92
CA PRO A 234 -4.00 -15.09 4.16
C PRO A 234 -2.85 -15.87 3.51
N GLY A 235 -2.23 -15.28 2.48
CA GLY A 235 -1.17 -15.93 1.69
C GLY A 235 -1.62 -16.55 0.37
N GLY A 236 -2.89 -16.38 -0.05
CA GLY A 236 -3.33 -16.59 -1.43
C GLY A 236 -2.98 -17.96 -2.02
N GLN A 237 -3.21 -19.05 -1.30
CA GLN A 237 -3.03 -20.40 -1.85
C GLN A 237 -4.37 -21.02 -2.22
N PRO A 238 -4.68 -21.15 -3.52
CA PRO A 238 -5.73 -22.05 -3.95
C PRO A 238 -5.27 -23.49 -3.74
N ARG A 239 -6.07 -24.28 -3.01
CA ARG A 239 -5.84 -25.73 -2.96
C ARG A 239 -5.94 -26.30 -4.39
N PRO A 240 -5.12 -27.31 -4.71
CA PRO A 240 -5.22 -28.01 -5.99
C PRO A 240 -6.60 -28.66 -6.16
#